data_AF-A0A9W7M8K0-F1
#
_entry.id   AF-A0A9W7M8K0-F1
#
_cell.length_a   1.000
_cell.length_b   1.000
_cell.length_c   1.000
_cell.angle_alpha   90.00
_cell.angle_beta   90.00
_cell.angle_gamma   90.00
#
_symmetry.space_group_name_H-M   'P 1'
#
loop_
_entity.id
_entity.type
_entity.pdbx_description
1 polymer ?
#
loop_
_entity_poly.entity_id
_entity_poly.type
_entity_poly.pdbx_seq_one_letter_code
_entity_poly.pdbx_strand_id
1 'polypeptide(L)'
;MESYEDVVTSMATLMHEEQDGWSTPTRGECRIPAVKACPPPPPPKKPFIFGNRRPEPPKNGYFQPPDLEMIFSMGSRRQAWA
;
A
#
# COMPACT_ATOMS: atom_id res chain seq x y z
N MET A 1 10.95 44.56 36.95
CA MET A 1 9.70 44.02 36.39
C MET A 1 10.01 43.86 34.92
N GLU A 2 10.18 42.63 34.44
CA GLU A 2 10.42 42.39 33.01
C GLU A 2 9.27 43.03 32.24
N SER A 3 9.59 43.77 31.18
CA SER A 3 8.57 44.39 30.35
C SER A 3 7.73 43.29 29.72
N TYR A 4 6.43 43.48 29.61
CA TYR A 4 5.54 42.53 28.93
C TYR A 4 6.04 42.22 27.51
N GLU A 5 6.62 43.24 26.85
CA GLU A 5 7.25 43.11 25.54
C GLU A 5 8.46 42.17 25.55
N ASP A 6 9.27 42.18 26.61
CA ASP A 6 10.43 41.30 26.73
C ASP A 6 10.00 39.83 26.91
N VAL A 7 8.94 39.61 27.69
CA VAL A 7 8.35 38.28 27.90
C VAL A 7 7.72 37.74 26.61
N VAL A 8 6.98 38.58 25.89
CA VAL A 8 6.39 38.21 24.59
C VAL A 8 7.46 37.91 23.55
N THR A 9 8.52 38.71 23.51
CA THR A 9 9.65 38.48 22.59
C THR A 9 10.37 37.18 22.92
N SER A 10 10.65 36.92 24.21
CA SER A 10 11.22 35.66 24.68
C SER A 10 10.38 34.45 24.31
N MET A 11 9.05 34.53 24.52
CA MET A 11 8.12 33.47 24.16
C MET A 11 8.12 33.23 22.64
N ALA A 12 8.10 34.29 21.83
CA ALA A 12 8.13 34.17 20.37
C ALA A 12 9.45 33.57 19.85
N THR A 13 10.59 33.92 20.47
CA THR A 13 11.88 33.32 20.11
C THR A 13 11.92 31.83 20.44
N LEU A 14 11.47 31.44 21.63
CA LEU A 14 11.39 30.02 22.03
C LEU A 14 10.46 29.23 21.10
N MET A 15 9.30 29.80 20.74
CA MET A 15 8.37 29.18 19.80
C MET A 15 8.94 29.03 18.37
N HIS A 16 9.80 29.94 17.91
CA HIS A 16 10.45 29.80 16.61
C HIS A 16 11.56 28.74 16.63
N GLU A 17 12.36 28.68 17.70
CA GLU A 17 13.43 27.68 17.84
C GLU A 17 12.89 26.24 17.88
N GLU A 18 11.72 26.00 18.48
CA GLU A 18 11.08 24.68 18.49
C GLU A 18 10.59 24.25 17.09
N GLN A 19 10.17 25.20 16.25
CA GLN A 19 9.55 24.92 14.94
C GLN A 19 10.57 24.75 13.81
N ASP A 20 11.76 25.35 13.93
CA ASP A 20 12.81 25.29 12.91
C ASP A 20 13.32 23.86 12.64
N GLY A 21 13.12 22.92 13.58
CA GLY A 21 13.48 21.50 13.41
C GLY A 21 12.41 20.62 12.74
N TRP A 22 11.17 21.10 12.59
CA TRP A 22 10.02 20.30 12.17
C TRP A 22 9.48 20.68 10.78
N SER A 23 10.07 21.71 10.17
CA SER A 23 9.69 22.17 8.84
C SER A 23 10.44 21.43 7.73
N THR A 24 9.82 21.37 6.55
CA THR A 24 10.47 20.80 5.37
C THR A 24 11.65 21.70 4.95
N PRO A 25 12.87 21.17 4.79
CA PRO A 25 14.02 21.97 4.34
C PRO A 25 13.73 22.63 2.98
N THR A 26 13.82 23.96 2.93
CA THR A 26 13.54 24.77 1.73
C THR A 26 14.78 25.02 0.87
N ARG A 27 15.96 24.64 1.37
CA ARG A 27 17.26 24.78 0.70
C ARG A 27 17.30 23.94 -0.59
N GLY A 28 17.89 24.49 -1.65
CA GLY A 28 17.85 23.91 -2.99
C GLY A 28 18.49 22.52 -3.09
N GLU A 29 19.54 22.27 -2.32
CA GLU A 29 20.25 21.00 -2.18
C GLU A 29 19.42 19.88 -1.53
N CYS A 30 18.40 20.23 -0.74
CA CYS A 30 17.48 19.28 -0.11
C CYS A 30 16.25 19.03 -0.98
N ARG A 31 16.00 19.86 -1.99
CA ARG A 31 14.83 19.75 -2.86
C ARG A 31 14.98 18.57 -3.81
N ILE A 32 13.98 17.71 -3.86
CA ILE A 32 13.94 16.62 -4.84
C ILE A 32 13.94 17.23 -6.24
N PRO A 33 14.90 16.87 -7.12
CA PRO A 33 14.92 17.37 -8.48
C PRO A 33 13.62 17.04 -9.20
N ALA A 34 12.93 18.07 -9.72
CA ALA A 34 11.67 17.91 -10.45
C ALA A 34 11.84 17.12 -11.77
N VAL A 35 13.07 17.04 -12.26
CA VAL A 35 13.40 16.38 -13.52
C VAL A 35 13.84 14.95 -13.24
N LYS A 36 12.87 14.07 -13.05
CA LYS A 36 13.01 12.71 -13.55
C LYS A 36 12.05 12.61 -14.72
N ALA A 37 12.58 12.67 -15.94
CA ALA A 37 11.81 12.26 -17.10
C ALA A 37 11.31 10.85 -16.78
N CYS A 38 9.99 10.71 -16.56
CA CYS A 38 9.42 9.40 -16.31
C CYS A 38 9.83 8.52 -17.49
N PRO A 39 10.35 7.30 -17.25
CA PRO A 39 10.62 6.40 -18.34
C PRO A 39 9.32 6.22 -19.15
N PRO A 40 9.42 6.04 -20.47
CA PRO A 40 8.24 5.77 -21.28
C PRO A 40 7.47 4.59 -20.70
N PRO A 41 6.13 4.56 -20.81
CA PRO A 41 5.32 3.48 -20.28
C PRO A 41 5.79 2.13 -20.84
N PRO A 42 5.72 1.05 -20.04
CA PRO A 42 6.10 -0.27 -20.52
C PRO A 42 5.22 -0.69 -21.71
N PRO A 43 5.75 -1.51 -22.64
CA PRO A 43 4.98 -1.99 -23.78
C PRO A 43 3.76 -2.82 -23.31
N PRO A 44 2.64 -2.80 -24.05
CA PRO A 44 1.47 -3.58 -23.71
C PRO A 44 1.80 -5.08 -23.73
N LYS A 45 1.20 -5.84 -22.80
CA LYS A 45 1.32 -7.29 -22.78
C LYS A 45 0.71 -7.88 -24.06
N LYS A 46 1.37 -8.86 -24.66
CA LYS A 46 0.81 -9.63 -25.79
C LYS A 46 -0.46 -10.36 -25.32
N PRO A 47 -1.52 -10.43 -26.15
CA PRO A 47 -2.69 -11.22 -25.82
C PRO A 47 -2.29 -12.68 -25.68
N PHE A 48 -2.71 -13.31 -24.58
CA PHE A 48 -2.55 -14.74 -24.39
C PHE A 48 -3.56 -15.47 -25.27
N ILE A 49 -3.08 -16.11 -26.34
CA ILE A 49 -3.89 -16.94 -27.23
C ILE A 49 -3.61 -18.40 -26.85
N PHE A 50 -4.62 -19.09 -26.32
CA PHE A 50 -4.53 -20.52 -26.00
C PHE A 50 -4.66 -21.33 -27.30
N GLY A 51 -3.57 -21.47 -28.07
CA GLY A 51 -3.55 -22.18 -29.35
C GLY A 51 -4.57 -21.67 -30.39
N ASN A 52 -4.67 -22.34 -31.54
CA ASN A 52 -5.59 -21.95 -32.62
C ASN A 52 -7.08 -22.17 -32.28
N ARG A 53 -7.41 -22.62 -31.06
CA ARG A 53 -8.78 -22.88 -30.61
C ARG A 53 -8.90 -22.52 -29.14
N ARG A 54 -9.80 -21.58 -28.83
CA ARG A 54 -10.26 -21.36 -27.46
C ARG A 54 -10.73 -22.72 -26.92
N PRO A 55 -10.18 -23.23 -25.80
CA PRO A 55 -10.64 -24.48 -25.24
C PRO A 55 -12.12 -24.33 -24.92
N GLU A 56 -12.92 -25.28 -25.40
CA GLU A 56 -14.34 -25.34 -25.08
C GLU A 56 -14.46 -25.50 -23.55
N PRO A 57 -15.41 -24.81 -22.89
CA PRO A 57 -15.63 -25.02 -21.47
C PRO A 57 -15.87 -26.51 -21.19
N PRO A 58 -15.41 -27.03 -20.03
CA PRO A 58 -15.67 -28.41 -19.64
C PRO A 58 -17.18 -28.70 -19.68
N LYS A 59 -17.56 -29.81 -20.31
CA LYS A 59 -18.97 -30.21 -20.49
C LYS A 59 -19.73 -30.34 -19.17
N ASN A 60 -19.01 -30.65 -18.10
CA ASN A 60 -19.46 -30.86 -16.73
C ASN A 60 -19.31 -29.63 -15.83
N GLY A 61 -19.01 -28.46 -16.42
CA GLY A 61 -18.74 -27.24 -15.66
C GLY A 61 -17.35 -27.21 -15.03
N TYR A 62 -16.89 -26.02 -14.66
CA TYR A 62 -15.57 -25.82 -14.03
C TYR A 62 -15.54 -26.22 -12.57
N PHE A 63 -16.68 -26.10 -11.88
CA PHE A 63 -16.82 -26.45 -10.48
C PHE A 63 -17.64 -27.72 -10.37
N GLN A 64 -17.02 -28.77 -9.87
CA GLN A 64 -17.69 -30.01 -9.50
C GLN A 64 -17.67 -30.08 -7.98
N PRO A 65 -18.73 -29.60 -7.29
CA PRO A 65 -18.76 -29.68 -5.84
C PRO A 65 -18.69 -31.15 -5.41
N PRO A 66 -17.91 -31.46 -4.36
CA PRO A 66 -18.01 -32.76 -3.72
C PRO A 66 -19.44 -32.96 -3.19
N ASP A 67 -19.86 -34.22 -3.12
CA ASP A 67 -21.15 -34.58 -2.53
C ASP A 67 -21.24 -34.05 -1.08
N LEU A 68 -22.35 -33.37 -0.75
CA LEU A 68 -22.57 -32.77 0.56
C LEU A 68 -22.57 -33.86 1.65
N GLU A 69 -23.15 -35.02 1.35
CA GLU A 69 -23.17 -36.15 2.27
C GLU A 69 -21.74 -36.62 2.61
N MET A 70 -20.81 -36.56 1.65
CA MET A 70 -19.40 -36.87 1.88
C MET A 70 -18.73 -35.84 2.80
N ILE A 71 -19.07 -34.56 2.66
CA ILE A 71 -18.53 -33.47 3.50
C ILE A 71 -18.95 -33.66 4.96
N PHE A 72 -20.23 -34.02 5.20
CA PHE A 72 -20.76 -34.21 6.56
C PHE A 72 -20.45 -35.58 7.15
N SER A 73 -20.21 -36.60 6.32
CA SER A 73 -19.81 -37.95 6.77
C SER A 73 -18.36 -38.02 7.25
N MET A 74 -17.50 -37.08 6.82
CA MET A 74 -16.17 -36.92 7.37
C MET A 74 -16.28 -36.37 8.79
N GLY A 75 -16.44 -37.27 9.76
CA GLY A 75 -16.50 -36.93 11.17
C GLY A 75 -15.36 -35.98 11.55
N SER A 76 -15.69 -34.92 12.31
CA SER A 76 -14.68 -33.98 12.79
C SER A 76 -13.59 -34.76 13.54
N ARG A 77 -12.35 -34.83 13.03
CA ARG A 77 -11.22 -35.27 13.84
C ARG A 77 -10.97 -34.20 14.88
N ARG A 78 -11.58 -34.36 16.06
CA ARG A 78 -11.22 -33.59 17.25
C ARG A 78 -9.82 -34.05 17.67
N GLN A 79 -8.79 -33.41 17.11
CA GLN A 79 -7.49 -33.41 17.75
C GLN A 79 -7.63 -32.48 18.95
N ALA A 80 -7.65 -33.06 20.15
CA ALA A 80 -7.40 -32.28 21.35
C ALA A 80 -5.95 -31.78 21.22
N TRP A 81 -5.77 -30.47 21.08
CA TRP A 81 -4.45 -29.87 21.15
C TRP A 81 -3.97 -29.96 22.61
N ALA A 82 -2.70 -30.33 22.78
CA ALA A 82 -1.99 -30.37 24.05
C ALA A 82 -1.09 -29.12 24.19
#